data_AF-A0A952Q1F8-F1
#
_entry.id   AF-A0A952Q1F8-F1
#
_cell.length_a   1.000
_cell.length_b   1.000
_cell.length_c   1.000
_cell.angle_alpha   90.00
_cell.angle_beta   90.00
_cell.angle_gamma   90.00
#
_symmetry.space_group_name_H-M   'P 1'
#
loop_
_entity.id
_entity.type
_entity.pdbx_description
1 polymer ?
#
loop_
_entity_poly.entity_id
_entity_poly.type
_entity_poly.pdbx_seq_one_letter_code
_entity_poly.pdbx_strand_id
1 'polypeptide(L)'
;MQNSPDQPPSDGVYVDTRATYLYTFISLAIGVVIASVVGLLLFSLRQPMIADETGRATFSIGAIMVPLAAVVAIAILAWAVFQLPVWFAKRQGIILDPEVWPWTGALGVGAVAVIGFIGAIFLKII
;
A
#
# COMPACT_ATOMS: atom_id res chain seq x y z
N MET A 1 45.60 -16.35 27.32
CA MET A 1 44.80 -17.40 26.67
C MET A 1 43.73 -17.84 27.64
N GLN A 2 42.48 -17.41 27.45
CA GLN A 2 41.31 -18.30 27.42
C GLN A 2 40.11 -17.47 26.99
N ASN A 3 39.70 -17.68 25.75
CA ASN A 3 38.39 -17.29 25.27
C ASN A 3 37.37 -18.09 26.08
N SER A 4 36.43 -17.44 26.77
CA SER A 4 35.22 -18.09 27.24
C SER A 4 34.20 -18.03 26.10
N PRO A 5 33.89 -19.14 25.41
CA PRO A 5 32.94 -19.20 24.32
C PRO A 5 31.62 -19.76 24.86
N ASP A 6 30.98 -19.06 25.79
CA ASP A 6 29.75 -19.54 26.45
C ASP A 6 28.66 -18.47 26.47
N GLN A 7 28.44 -17.81 25.32
CA GLN A 7 27.09 -17.36 25.00
C GLN A 7 26.42 -18.50 24.23
N PRO A 8 25.33 -19.10 24.75
CA PRO A 8 24.52 -20.01 23.95
C PRO A 8 24.08 -19.27 22.68
N PRO A 9 23.95 -19.95 21.52
CA PRO A 9 23.37 -19.32 20.35
C PRO A 9 22.01 -18.78 20.78
N SER A 10 21.77 -17.50 20.56
CA SER A 10 20.46 -16.92 20.86
C SER A 10 19.43 -17.61 19.96
N ASP A 11 18.79 -18.66 20.44
CA ASP A 11 17.50 -19.16 19.94
C ASP A 11 16.37 -18.17 20.27
N GLY A 12 16.70 -16.87 20.25
CA GLY A 12 15.76 -15.78 20.23
C GLY A 12 15.56 -15.43 18.78
N VAL A 13 14.35 -15.67 18.29
CA VAL A 13 13.80 -15.01 17.11
C VAL A 13 14.34 -13.58 17.05
N TYR A 14 15.30 -13.32 16.14
CA TYR A 14 15.91 -12.00 16.06
C TYR A 14 14.89 -11.08 15.41
N VAL A 15 14.15 -10.35 16.25
CA VAL A 15 13.21 -9.33 15.82
C VAL A 15 14.04 -8.17 15.29
N ASP A 16 14.22 -8.13 13.97
CA ASP A 16 14.97 -7.06 13.31
C ASP A 16 14.01 -5.91 12.95
N THR A 17 13.98 -4.90 13.82
CA THR A 17 13.17 -3.70 13.60
C THR A 17 13.62 -2.94 12.35
N ARG A 18 14.92 -2.95 12.01
CA ARG A 18 15.45 -2.27 10.82
C ARG A 18 14.99 -2.98 9.55
N ALA A 19 15.05 -4.31 9.53
CA ALA A 19 14.48 -5.13 8.45
C ALA A 19 12.97 -4.89 8.32
N THR A 20 12.27 -4.72 9.45
CA THR A 20 10.83 -4.42 9.46
C THR A 20 10.50 -3.12 8.74
N TYR A 21 11.19 -2.02 9.03
CA TYR A 21 11.02 -0.77 8.28
C TYR A 21 11.37 -0.95 6.79
N LEU A 22 12.50 -1.58 6.49
CA LEU A 22 12.99 -1.74 5.13
C LEU A 22 12.00 -2.52 4.26
N TYR A 23 11.51 -3.66 4.73
CA TYR A 23 10.54 -4.45 3.98
C TYR A 23 9.19 -3.75 3.87
N THR A 24 8.71 -3.10 4.92
CA THR A 24 7.46 -2.33 4.87
C THR A 24 7.52 -1.21 3.85
N PHE A 25 8.61 -0.43 3.79
CA PHE A 25 8.75 0.67 2.82
C PHE A 25 8.96 0.19 1.38
N ILE A 26 9.73 -0.88 1.17
CA ILE A 26 9.88 -1.47 -0.17
C ILE A 26 8.53 -1.97 -0.67
N SER A 27 7.78 -2.67 0.18
CA SER A 27 6.46 -3.17 -0.18
C SER A 27 5.45 -2.04 -0.41
N LEU A 28 5.48 -0.98 0.39
CA LEU A 28 4.70 0.23 0.17
C LEU A 28 5.03 0.85 -1.20
N ALA A 29 6.30 1.02 -1.55
CA ALA A 29 6.71 1.59 -2.83
C ALA A 29 6.19 0.77 -4.02
N ILE A 30 6.29 -0.57 -3.94
CA ILE A 30 5.71 -1.48 -4.94
C ILE A 30 4.19 -1.29 -5.02
N GLY A 31 3.53 -1.26 -3.87
CA GLY A 31 2.08 -1.03 -3.76
C GLY A 31 1.64 0.28 -4.40
N VAL A 32 2.35 1.37 -4.14
CA VAL A 32 2.07 2.70 -4.72
C VAL A 32 2.17 2.68 -6.23
N VAL A 33 3.22 2.06 -6.78
CA VAL A 33 3.40 1.96 -8.24
C VAL A 33 2.26 1.16 -8.86
N ILE A 34 1.93 -0.02 -8.33
CA ILE A 34 0.86 -0.87 -8.84
C ILE A 34 -0.50 -0.17 -8.71
N ALA A 35 -0.81 0.41 -7.55
CA ALA A 35 -2.05 1.13 -7.31
C ALA A 35 -2.20 2.34 -8.25
N SER A 36 -1.11 3.05 -8.53
CA SER A 36 -1.12 4.19 -9.47
C SER A 36 -1.40 3.73 -10.90
N VAL A 37 -0.74 2.66 -11.35
CA VAL A 37 -0.96 2.10 -12.70
C VAL A 37 -2.41 1.60 -12.85
N VAL A 38 -2.91 0.82 -11.88
CA VAL A 38 -4.27 0.29 -11.91
C VAL A 38 -5.31 1.41 -11.78
N GLY A 39 -5.07 2.38 -10.90
CA GLY A 39 -5.93 3.54 -10.72
C GLY A 39 -6.03 4.38 -11.99
N LEU A 40 -4.91 4.67 -12.65
CA LEU A 40 -4.88 5.38 -13.92
C LEU A 40 -5.58 4.61 -15.04
N LEU A 41 -5.41 3.27 -15.08
CA LEU A 41 -6.07 2.42 -16.06
C LEU A 41 -7.59 2.44 -15.90
N LEU A 42 -8.09 2.26 -14.67
CA LEU A 42 -9.51 2.35 -14.36
C LEU A 42 -10.06 3.77 -14.60
N PHE A 43 -9.27 4.79 -14.29
CA PHE A 43 -9.64 6.18 -14.56
C PHE A 43 -9.71 6.47 -16.07
N SER A 44 -8.85 5.87 -16.89
CA SER A 44 -8.90 6.02 -18.34
C SER A 44 -10.15 5.39 -18.96
N LEU A 45 -10.74 4.40 -18.28
CA LEU A 45 -12.01 3.76 -18.67
C LEU A 45 -13.24 4.57 -18.23
N ARG A 46 -13.07 5.73 -17.58
CA ARG A 46 -14.19 6.59 -17.21
C ARG A 46 -14.90 7.07 -18.48
N GLN A 47 -16.19 6.74 -18.61
CA GLN A 47 -17.03 7.38 -19.61
C GLN A 47 -17.59 8.67 -19.02
N PRO A 48 -17.56 9.80 -19.75
CA PRO A 48 -18.17 11.03 -19.28
C PRO A 48 -19.67 10.78 -19.05
N MET A 49 -20.20 11.25 -17.91
CA MET A 49 -21.63 11.25 -17.67
C MET A 49 -22.26 12.26 -18.62
N ILE A 50 -22.94 11.75 -19.65
CA ILE A 50 -23.74 12.57 -20.55
C ILE A 50 -25.13 12.68 -19.92
N ALA A 51 -25.55 13.90 -19.60
CA ALA A 51 -26.93 14.15 -19.23
C ALA A 51 -27.77 14.19 -20.52
N ASP A 52 -28.91 13.50 -20.50
CA ASP A 52 -29.92 13.62 -21.56
C ASP A 52 -30.49 15.06 -21.58
N GLU A 53 -31.13 15.47 -22.68
CA GLU A 53 -31.76 16.78 -22.88
C GLU A 53 -32.79 17.13 -21.77
N THR A 54 -33.28 16.11 -21.06
CA THR A 54 -34.17 16.23 -19.90
C THR A 54 -33.46 16.48 -18.56
N GLY A 55 -32.14 16.64 -18.55
CA GLY A 55 -31.33 16.85 -17.33
C GLY A 55 -31.16 15.59 -16.47
N ARG A 56 -31.55 14.42 -16.99
CA ARG A 56 -31.39 13.14 -16.30
C ARG A 56 -30.02 12.55 -16.61
N ALA A 57 -29.19 12.39 -15.58
CA ALA A 57 -27.95 11.63 -15.68
C ALA A 57 -28.30 10.14 -15.81
N THR A 58 -27.98 9.54 -16.96
CA THR A 58 -28.15 8.09 -17.16
C THR A 58 -27.07 7.38 -16.34
N PHE A 59 -27.44 6.41 -15.50
CA PHE A 59 -26.50 5.63 -14.70
C PHE A 59 -25.61 4.81 -15.65
N SER A 60 -24.42 5.31 -15.98
CA SER A 60 -23.47 4.63 -16.86
C SER A 60 -22.44 3.88 -16.02
N ILE A 61 -21.92 2.77 -16.55
CA ILE A 61 -20.83 2.02 -15.92
C ILE A 61 -19.62 2.94 -15.63
N GLY A 62 -19.42 3.97 -16.46
CA GLY A 62 -18.38 4.98 -16.26
C GLY A 62 -18.49 5.79 -14.97
N ALA A 63 -19.70 5.97 -14.42
CA ALA A 63 -19.92 6.68 -13.16
C ALA A 63 -19.37 5.89 -11.94
N ILE A 64 -19.31 4.56 -12.03
CA ILE A 64 -18.80 3.69 -10.97
C ILE A 64 -17.29 3.48 -11.07
N MET A 65 -16.68 3.75 -12.24
CA MET A 65 -15.25 3.51 -12.47
C MET A 65 -14.35 4.34 -11.54
N VAL A 66 -14.75 5.57 -11.19
CA VAL A 66 -13.98 6.43 -10.27
C VAL A 66 -13.99 5.90 -8.83
N PRO A 67 -15.15 5.66 -8.18
CA PRO A 67 -15.16 5.07 -6.85
C PRO A 67 -14.57 3.65 -6.84
N LEU A 68 -14.74 2.87 -7.91
CA LEU A 68 -14.11 1.56 -8.06
C LEU A 68 -12.57 1.67 -8.11
N ALA A 69 -12.03 2.63 -8.86
CA ALA A 69 -10.60 2.89 -8.91
C ALA A 69 -10.03 3.22 -7.52
N ALA A 70 -10.75 4.03 -6.74
CA ALA A 70 -10.37 4.36 -5.37
C ALA A 70 -10.36 3.12 -4.47
N VAL A 71 -11.41 2.29 -4.50
CA VAL A 71 -11.50 1.05 -3.71
C VAL A 71 -10.39 0.08 -4.08
N VAL A 72 -10.15 -0.13 -5.38
CA VAL A 72 -9.11 -1.03 -5.87
C VAL A 72 -7.71 -0.53 -5.47
N ALA A 73 -7.46 0.78 -5.58
CA ALA A 73 -6.20 1.36 -5.15
C ALA A 73 -5.96 1.15 -3.64
N ILE A 74 -6.97 1.38 -2.80
CA ILE A 74 -6.88 1.13 -1.35
C ILE A 74 -6.63 -0.35 -1.07
N ALA A 75 -7.32 -1.26 -1.75
CA ALA A 75 -7.13 -2.69 -1.58
C ALA A 75 -5.70 -3.13 -1.96
N ILE A 76 -5.14 -2.59 -3.04
CA ILE A 76 -3.75 -2.86 -3.45
C ILE A 76 -2.77 -2.33 -2.41
N LEU A 77 -2.96 -1.11 -1.92
CA LEU A 77 -2.09 -0.51 -0.90
C LEU A 77 -2.13 -1.29 0.41
N ALA A 78 -3.32 -1.67 0.87
CA ALA A 78 -3.50 -2.49 2.07
C ALA A 78 -2.83 -3.86 1.90
N TRP A 79 -3.06 -4.54 0.78
CA TRP A 79 -2.38 -5.80 0.48
C TRP A 79 -0.86 -5.63 0.44
N ALA A 80 -0.37 -4.59 -0.22
CA ALA A 80 1.05 -4.34 -0.35
C ALA A 80 1.72 -4.04 0.99
N VAL A 81 1.02 -3.43 1.94
CA VAL A 81 1.62 -3.09 3.24
C VAL A 81 1.47 -4.21 4.27
N PHE A 82 0.41 -4.99 4.19
CA PHE A 82 0.16 -6.03 5.20
C PHE A 82 0.58 -7.44 4.76
N GLN A 83 0.48 -7.79 3.48
CA GLN A 83 0.83 -9.14 3.01
C GLN A 83 2.27 -9.23 2.50
N LEU A 84 2.71 -8.23 1.73
CA LEU A 84 3.99 -8.28 1.02
C LEU A 84 5.22 -8.29 1.97
N PRO A 85 5.30 -7.47 3.04
CA PRO A 85 6.42 -7.51 3.97
C PRO A 85 6.50 -8.86 4.67
N VAL A 86 5.36 -9.39 5.12
CA VAL A 86 5.27 -10.70 5.78
C VAL A 86 5.79 -11.80 4.85
N TRP A 87 5.42 -11.73 3.57
CA TRP A 87 5.88 -12.69 2.58
C TRP A 87 7.39 -12.60 2.29
N PHE A 88 7.94 -11.38 2.20
CA PHE A 88 9.39 -11.18 2.06
C PHE A 88 10.16 -11.65 3.28
N ALA A 89 9.70 -11.30 4.48
CA ALA A 89 10.31 -11.71 5.73
C ALA A 89 10.31 -13.24 5.87
N LYS A 90 9.17 -13.90 5.59
CA LYS A 90 9.06 -15.36 5.59
C LYS A 90 10.02 -16.03 4.60
N ARG A 91 10.20 -15.46 3.40
CA ARG A 91 11.14 -15.98 2.39
C ARG A 91 12.60 -15.90 2.84
N GLN A 92 12.94 -14.94 3.70
CA GLN A 92 14.29 -14.73 4.19
C GLN A 92 14.54 -15.33 5.58
N GLY A 93 13.54 -16.00 6.16
CA GLY A 93 13.63 -16.55 7.52
C GLY A 93 13.66 -15.48 8.62
N ILE A 94 13.24 -14.25 8.32
CA ILE A 94 13.19 -13.13 9.25
C ILE A 94 11.77 -13.04 9.83
N ILE A 95 11.67 -12.74 11.12
CA ILE A 95 10.38 -12.46 11.77
C ILE A 95 10.29 -10.95 11.94
N LEU A 96 9.28 -10.36 11.30
CA LEU A 96 8.96 -8.95 11.47
C LEU A 96 8.50 -8.71 12.89
N ASP A 97 8.83 -7.54 13.41
CA ASP A 97 8.33 -7.09 14.69
C ASP A 97 6.80 -6.92 14.64
N PRO A 98 6.01 -7.76 15.35
CA PRO A 98 4.55 -7.74 15.28
C PRO A 98 3.95 -6.51 15.94
N GLU A 99 4.68 -5.81 16.81
CA GLU A 99 4.22 -4.56 17.41
C GLU A 99 4.48 -3.38 16.47
N VAL A 100 5.60 -3.36 15.75
CA VAL A 100 6.00 -2.22 14.91
C VAL A 100 5.44 -2.29 13.50
N TRP A 101 5.34 -3.47 12.90
CA TRP A 101 4.89 -3.65 11.52
C TRP A 101 3.49 -3.08 11.23
N PRO A 102 2.45 -3.29 12.06
CA PRO A 102 1.11 -2.78 11.77
C PRO A 102 1.08 -1.25 11.79
N TRP A 103 1.76 -0.63 12.75
CA TRP A 103 1.84 0.83 12.90
C TRP A 103 2.58 1.48 11.75
N THR A 104 3.75 0.94 11.40
CA THR A 104 4.56 1.44 10.28
C THR A 104 3.82 1.33 8.97
N GLY A 105 3.09 0.23 8.77
CA GLY A 105 2.22 0.07 7.63
C GLY A 105 1.10 1.10 7.58
N ALA A 106 0.34 1.26 8.67
CA ALA A 106 -0.76 2.22 8.75
C ALA A 106 -0.28 3.67 8.52
N LEU A 107 0.84 4.07 9.13
CA LEU A 107 1.44 5.39 8.93
C LEU A 107 1.90 5.60 7.49
N GLY A 108 2.51 4.58 6.87
CA GLY A 108 2.94 4.61 5.47
C GLY A 108 1.77 4.79 4.50
N VAL A 109 0.70 4.00 4.65
CA VAL A 109 -0.52 4.15 3.83
C VAL A 109 -1.17 5.51 4.06
N GLY A 110 -1.27 5.96 5.31
CA GLY A 110 -1.82 7.27 5.66
C GLY A 110 -1.06 8.41 4.99
N ALA A 111 0.27 8.40 5.04
CA ALA A 111 1.11 9.39 4.38
C ALA A 111 0.90 9.39 2.85
N VAL A 112 0.86 8.21 2.23
CA VAL A 112 0.58 8.07 0.78
C VAL A 112 -0.79 8.62 0.42
N ALA A 113 -1.82 8.35 1.23
CA ALA A 113 -3.16 8.86 0.98
C ALA A 113 -3.22 10.39 1.04
N VAL A 114 -2.57 11.00 2.04
CA VAL A 114 -2.48 12.47 2.17
C VAL A 114 -1.72 13.08 0.98
N ILE A 115 -0.56 12.52 0.61
CA ILE A 115 0.23 12.99 -0.53
C ILE A 115 -0.57 12.85 -1.83
N GLY A 116 -1.25 11.72 -2.02
CA GLY A 116 -2.09 11.48 -3.20
C GLY A 116 -3.26 12.47 -3.29
N PHE A 117 -3.93 12.75 -2.17
CA PHE A 117 -5.01 13.74 -2.11
C PHE A 117 -4.53 15.15 -2.43
N ILE A 118 -3.41 15.58 -1.84
CA ILE A 118 -2.79 16.88 -2.13
C ILE A 118 -2.39 16.95 -3.61
N GLY A 119 -1.77 15.91 -4.15
CA GLY A 119 -1.40 15.83 -5.56
C GLY A 119 -2.61 15.94 -6.50
N ALA A 120 -3.72 15.30 -6.15
CA ALA A 120 -4.96 15.37 -6.92
C ALA A 120 -5.55 16.79 -6.98
N ILE A 121 -5.49 17.54 -5.86
CA ILE A 121 -5.89 18.96 -5.80
C ILE A 121 -5.01 19.81 -6.72
N PHE A 122 -3.68 19.65 -6.65
CA PHE A 122 -2.76 20.42 -7.50
C PHE A 122 -2.94 20.12 -8.99
N LEU A 123 -3.28 18.88 -9.33
CA LEU A 123 -3.53 18.44 -10.71
C LEU A 123 -4.97 18.74 -11.19
N LYS A 124 -5.83 19.32 -10.35
CA LYS A 124 -7.25 19.61 -10.66
C LYS A 124 -8.01 18.38 -11.15
N ILE A 125 -7.67 17.20 -10.62
CA ILE A 125 -8.35 15.94 -10.92
C ILE A 125 -9.67 15.85 -10.13
N ILE A 126 -9.68 16.45 -8.94
CA ILE A 126 -10.80 16.63 -8.01
C ILE A 126 -10.89 18.13 -7.74
#